data_AF-T1DGQ2-F1
#
_entry.id   AF-T1DGQ2-F1
#
_cell.length_a   1.000
_cell.length_b   1.000
_cell.length_c   1.000
_cell.angle_alpha   90.00
_cell.angle_beta   90.00
_cell.angle_gamma   90.00
#
_symmetry.space_group_name_H-M   'P 1'
#
loop_
_entity.id
_entity.type
_entity.pdbx_description
1 polymer ?
#
loop_
_entity_poly.entity_id
_entity_poly.type
_entity_poly.pdbx_seq_one_letter_code
_entity_poly.pdbx_strand_id
1 'polypeptide(L)'
;ELLKGRPFKEAQKLYNNFYEVIAEKVKEGEINRAVDLRDQLPKIVKAGGNTLRKFIRGSITFDEASEDARLRGAGNYHAKKLKDFRRWLADASIDEEVDAMSDDEIKNVKYELEKIKTRIGQLATRATKPRKR
;
A
#
# COMPACT_ATOMS: atom_id res chain seq x y z
N GLU A 1 1.56 -22.81 17.07
CA GLU A 1 2.87 -22.30 16.60
C GLU A 1 2.75 -21.49 15.29
N LEU A 2 1.99 -20.39 15.26
CA LEU A 2 1.72 -19.65 14.01
C LEU A 2 2.78 -18.58 13.68
N LEU A 3 3.53 -18.13 14.70
CA LEU A 3 4.60 -17.13 14.58
C LEU A 3 5.99 -17.76 14.59
N LYS A 4 6.10 -19.00 14.10
CA LYS A 4 7.36 -19.76 14.07
C LYS A 4 7.38 -20.57 12.78
N GLY A 5 8.03 -20.04 11.75
CA GLY A 5 8.12 -20.68 10.44
C GLY A 5 9.30 -20.14 9.63
N ARG A 6 9.60 -20.80 8.51
CA ARG A 6 10.70 -20.38 7.61
C ARG A 6 10.61 -18.88 7.22
N PRO A 7 9.42 -18.33 6.87
CA PRO A 7 9.30 -16.90 6.54
C PRO A 7 9.70 -15.97 7.69
N PHE A 8 9.36 -16.33 8.93
CA PHE A 8 9.72 -15.56 10.12
C PHE A 8 11.22 -15.64 10.44
N LYS A 9 11.84 -16.82 10.24
CA LYS A 9 13.29 -16.99 10.38
C LYS A 9 14.06 -16.17 9.33
N GLU A 10 13.55 -16.12 8.11
CA GLU A 10 14.13 -15.29 7.05
C GLU A 10 13.94 -13.79 7.34
N ALA A 11 12.78 -13.38 7.84
CA ALA A 11 12.54 -12.00 8.28
C ALA A 11 13.48 -11.59 9.42
N GLN A 12 13.71 -12.44 10.42
CA GLN A 12 14.69 -12.18 11.49
C GLN A 12 16.11 -11.99 10.95
N LYS A 13 16.53 -12.83 10.00
CA LYS A 13 17.87 -12.72 9.40
C LYS A 13 18.04 -11.43 8.60
N LEU A 14 16.96 -10.93 8.00
CA LEU A 14 16.97 -9.68 7.22
C LEU A 14 16.82 -8.43 8.10
N TYR A 15 16.12 -8.55 9.23
CA TYR A 15 15.81 -7.45 10.11
C TYR A 15 16.06 -7.87 11.56
N ASN A 16 17.22 -7.49 12.11
CA ASN A 16 17.65 -7.88 13.45
C ASN A 16 16.67 -7.43 14.55
N ASN A 17 16.00 -6.29 14.36
CA ASN A 17 15.01 -5.72 15.27
C ASN A 17 13.57 -6.21 15.01
N PHE A 18 13.37 -7.26 14.22
CA PHE A 18 12.04 -7.70 13.77
C PHE A 18 11.04 -7.89 14.92
N TYR A 19 11.43 -8.59 15.99
CA TYR A 19 10.54 -8.85 17.14
C TYR A 19 10.38 -7.63 18.05
N GLU A 20 11.40 -6.78 18.15
CA GLU A 20 11.33 -5.54 18.93
C GLU A 20 10.29 -4.61 18.33
N VAL A 21 10.31 -4.39 17.02
CA VAL A 21 9.31 -3.55 16.33
C VAL A 21 7.90 -4.10 16.54
N ILE A 22 7.69 -5.42 16.45
CA ILE A 22 6.37 -6.01 16.70
C ILE A 22 5.92 -5.78 18.14
N ALA A 23 6.82 -5.96 19.11
CA ALA A 23 6.50 -5.75 20.52
C ALA A 23 6.17 -4.29 20.82
N GLU A 24 6.91 -3.35 20.24
CA GLU A 24 6.63 -1.91 20.31
C GLU A 24 5.25 -1.59 19.74
N LYS A 25 4.91 -2.13 18.57
CA LYS A 25 3.61 -1.90 17.91
C LYS A 25 2.43 -2.46 18.70
N VAL A 26 2.62 -3.57 19.42
CA VAL A 26 1.64 -4.07 20.39
C VAL A 26 1.51 -3.12 21.58
N LYS A 27 2.63 -2.65 22.12
CA LYS A 27 2.66 -1.74 23.27
C LYS A 27 2.05 -0.37 22.96
N GLU A 28 2.24 0.13 21.74
CA GLU A 28 1.67 1.38 21.23
C GLU A 28 0.15 1.29 20.96
N GLY A 29 -0.44 0.10 21.07
CA GLY A 29 -1.85 -0.11 20.74
C GLY A 29 -2.15 -0.09 19.24
N GLU A 30 -1.12 -0.14 18.39
CA GLU A 30 -1.30 -0.29 16.94
C GLU A 30 -1.81 -1.69 16.60
N ILE A 31 -1.40 -2.70 17.39
CA ILE A 31 -1.91 -4.08 17.31
C ILE A 31 -2.79 -4.36 18.53
N ASN A 32 -4.06 -4.01 18.42
CA ASN A 32 -5.00 -4.03 19.55
C ASN A 32 -5.39 -5.44 20.02
N ARG A 33 -5.49 -6.41 19.11
CA ARG A 33 -5.94 -7.77 19.45
C ARG A 33 -4.86 -8.79 19.12
N ALA A 34 -4.62 -9.70 20.05
CA ALA A 34 -3.74 -10.86 19.82
C ALA A 34 -4.18 -11.70 18.60
N VAL A 35 -5.47 -11.68 18.27
CA VAL A 35 -6.03 -12.32 17.06
C VAL A 35 -5.53 -11.64 15.79
N ASP A 36 -5.45 -10.31 15.76
CA ASP A 36 -4.95 -9.56 14.58
C ASP A 36 -3.47 -9.86 14.35
N LEU A 37 -2.68 -9.91 15.41
CA LEU A 37 -1.28 -10.33 15.35
C LEU A 37 -1.15 -11.74 14.77
N ARG A 38 -1.95 -12.70 15.27
CA ARG A 38 -1.91 -14.10 14.85
C ARG A 38 -2.30 -14.28 13.39
N ASP A 39 -3.30 -13.54 12.91
CA ASP A 39 -3.93 -13.79 11.61
C ASP A 39 -3.33 -12.92 10.49
N GLN A 40 -2.85 -11.70 10.79
CA GLN A 40 -2.34 -10.76 9.79
C GLN A 40 -0.82 -10.76 9.69
N LEU A 41 -0.08 -10.88 10.80
CA LEU A 41 1.38 -10.84 10.77
C LEU A 41 1.98 -11.92 9.83
N PRO A 42 1.49 -13.18 9.81
CA PRO A 42 1.98 -14.17 8.85
C PRO A 42 1.76 -13.76 7.40
N LYS A 43 0.69 -13.02 7.08
CA LYS A 43 0.43 -12.53 5.71
C LYS A 43 1.43 -11.44 5.34
N ILE A 44 1.73 -10.52 6.25
CA ILE A 44 2.73 -9.47 6.05
C ILE A 44 4.11 -10.08 5.83
N VAL A 45 4.50 -11.03 6.68
CA VAL A 45 5.79 -11.74 6.56
C VAL A 45 5.87 -12.55 5.27
N LYS A 46 4.78 -13.24 4.89
CA LYS A 46 4.73 -14.02 3.64
C LYS A 46 4.73 -13.15 2.39
N ALA A 47 4.10 -11.97 2.43
CA ALA A 47 4.19 -10.99 1.34
C ALA A 47 5.63 -10.48 1.16
N GLY A 48 6.37 -10.36 2.27
CA GLY A 48 7.80 -10.05 2.26
C GLY A 48 8.14 -8.74 1.54
N GLY A 49 9.35 -8.67 0.99
CA GLY A 49 9.77 -7.60 0.10
C GLY A 49 9.54 -6.20 0.65
N ASN A 50 8.90 -5.33 -0.15
CA ASN A 50 8.70 -3.93 0.20
C ASN A 50 7.67 -3.70 1.30
N THR A 51 6.65 -4.56 1.41
CA THR A 51 5.60 -4.47 2.45
C THR A 51 6.22 -4.66 3.82
N LEU A 52 6.91 -5.79 3.99
CA LEU A 52 7.59 -6.12 5.23
C LEU A 52 8.65 -5.06 5.58
N ARG A 53 9.42 -4.60 4.59
CA ARG A 53 10.43 -3.55 4.81
C ARG A 53 9.84 -2.25 5.34
N LYS A 54 8.75 -1.76 4.71
CA LYS A 54 8.09 -0.51 5.12
C LYS A 54 7.49 -0.63 6.52
N PHE A 55 6.87 -1.77 6.82
CA PHE A 55 6.33 -2.05 8.14
C PHE A 55 7.42 -2.03 9.22
N ILE A 56 8.52 -2.77 9.01
CA ILE A 56 9.62 -2.84 9.99
C ILE A 56 10.35 -1.48 10.16
N ARG A 57 10.37 -0.63 9.14
CA ARG A 57 10.92 0.73 9.22
C ARG A 57 9.94 1.75 9.82
N GLY A 58 8.72 1.34 10.18
CA GLY A 58 7.68 2.23 10.68
C GLY A 58 7.13 3.21 9.62
N SER A 59 7.36 2.96 8.33
CA SER A 59 6.87 3.83 7.24
C SER A 59 5.39 3.60 6.92
N ILE A 60 4.82 2.49 7.37
CA ILE A 60 3.39 2.16 7.28
C ILE A 60 2.99 1.43 8.56
N THR A 61 1.72 1.56 8.91
CA THR A 61 1.11 0.88 10.07
C THR A 61 0.88 -0.61 9.80
N PHE A 62 0.57 -1.37 10.86
CA PHE A 62 0.23 -2.79 10.81
C PHE A 62 -0.98 -3.05 9.92
N ASP A 63 -2.01 -2.21 9.99
CA ASP A 63 -3.21 -2.31 9.17
C ASP A 63 -2.92 -2.03 7.69
N GLU A 64 -2.14 -1.00 7.40
CA GLU A 64 -1.69 -0.70 6.04
C GLU A 64 -0.83 -1.82 5.47
N ALA A 65 0.08 -2.39 6.27
CA ALA A 65 0.92 -3.52 5.88
C ALA A 65 0.08 -4.78 5.63
N SER A 66 -0.93 -5.05 6.46
CA SER A 66 -1.87 -6.15 6.33
C SER A 66 -2.68 -6.05 5.03
N GLU A 67 -3.22 -4.86 4.73
CA GLU A 67 -3.96 -4.60 3.49
C GLU A 67 -3.03 -4.72 2.27
N ASP A 68 -1.82 -4.16 2.33
CA ASP A 68 -0.82 -4.26 1.25
C ASP A 68 -0.47 -5.74 0.97
N ALA A 69 -0.27 -6.54 2.02
CA ALA A 69 -0.01 -7.98 1.91
C ALA A 69 -1.19 -8.75 1.31
N ARG A 70 -2.42 -8.47 1.76
CA ARG A 70 -3.66 -9.08 1.24
C ARG A 70 -3.80 -8.81 -0.26
N LEU A 71 -3.62 -7.56 -0.66
CA LEU A 71 -3.78 -7.15 -2.04
C LEU A 71 -2.70 -7.71 -2.97
N ARG A 72 -1.46 -7.85 -2.47
CA ARG A 72 -0.38 -8.52 -3.22
C ARG A 72 -0.68 -10.00 -3.42
N GLY A 73 -1.19 -10.67 -2.39
CA GLY A 73 -1.60 -12.08 -2.48
C GLY A 73 -2.74 -12.34 -3.48
N ALA A 74 -3.59 -11.34 -3.73
CA ALA A 74 -4.68 -11.41 -4.69
C ALA A 74 -4.26 -11.13 -6.16
N GLY A 75 -2.98 -10.83 -6.42
CA GLY A 75 -2.48 -10.45 -7.75
C GLY A 75 -3.05 -9.13 -8.31
N ASN A 76 -3.91 -8.45 -7.54
CA ASN A 76 -4.75 -7.35 -8.00
C ASN A 76 -4.39 -6.01 -7.32
N TYR A 77 -3.28 -5.95 -6.59
CA TYR A 77 -2.86 -4.78 -5.81
C TYR A 77 -2.83 -3.47 -6.61
N HIS A 78 -2.11 -3.48 -7.73
CA HIS A 78 -1.97 -2.29 -8.57
C HIS A 78 -3.30 -1.89 -9.23
N ALA A 79 -4.10 -2.88 -9.62
CA ALA A 79 -5.40 -2.63 -10.24
C ALA A 79 -6.46 -2.15 -9.23
N LYS A 80 -6.44 -2.62 -7.98
CA LYS A 80 -7.29 -2.04 -6.92
C LYS A 80 -6.94 -0.58 -6.65
N LYS A 81 -5.65 -0.24 -6.50
CA LYS A 81 -5.24 1.16 -6.30
C LYS A 81 -5.71 2.08 -7.42
N LEU A 82 -5.57 1.64 -8.68
CA LEU A 82 -6.07 2.38 -9.83
C LEU A 82 -7.60 2.47 -9.85
N LYS A 83 -8.30 1.43 -9.40
CA LYS A 83 -9.77 1.45 -9.29
C LYS A 83 -10.25 2.45 -8.23
N ASP A 84 -9.59 2.49 -7.07
CA ASP A 84 -9.93 3.41 -5.99
C ASP A 84 -9.66 4.85 -6.42
N PHE A 85 -8.52 5.11 -7.07
CA PHE A 85 -8.20 6.41 -7.68
C PHE A 85 -9.25 6.83 -8.73
N ARG A 86 -9.65 5.92 -9.62
CA ARG A 86 -10.70 6.18 -10.63
C ARG A 86 -12.05 6.52 -9.99
N ARG A 87 -12.39 5.89 -8.86
CA ARG A 87 -13.64 6.16 -8.16
C ARG A 87 -13.65 7.56 -7.56
N TRP A 88 -12.54 7.94 -6.91
CA TRP A 88 -12.39 9.29 -6.38
C TRP A 88 -12.50 10.36 -7.48
N LEU A 89 -11.82 10.18 -8.62
CA LEU A 89 -11.94 11.11 -9.76
C LEU A 89 -13.34 11.18 -10.39
N ALA A 90 -14.19 10.17 -10.17
CA ALA A 90 -15.53 10.11 -10.74
C ALA A 90 -16.60 10.55 -9.72
N ASP A 91 -16.18 11.07 -8.57
CA ASP A 91 -17.10 11.61 -7.58
C ASP A 91 -17.64 12.96 -8.09
N ALA A 92 -18.97 13.10 -8.10
CA ALA A 92 -19.64 14.27 -8.62
C ALA A 92 -19.32 15.55 -7.82
N SER A 93 -18.94 15.42 -6.54
CA SER A 93 -18.53 16.57 -5.73
C SER A 93 -17.25 17.22 -6.26
N ILE A 94 -16.39 16.46 -6.95
CA ILE A 94 -15.12 16.97 -7.48
C ILE A 94 -15.37 17.96 -8.62
N ASP A 95 -16.38 17.74 -9.45
CA ASP A 95 -16.72 18.66 -10.53
C ASP A 95 -17.19 20.02 -9.96
N GLU A 96 -18.05 20.00 -8.94
CA GLU A 96 -18.52 21.20 -8.24
C GLU A 96 -17.37 21.94 -7.53
N GLU A 97 -16.47 21.20 -6.87
CA GLU A 97 -15.28 21.77 -6.21
C GLU A 97 -14.36 22.44 -7.23
N VAL A 98 -14.13 21.82 -8.39
CA VAL A 98 -13.29 22.35 -9.46
C VAL A 98 -13.90 23.62 -10.06
N ASP A 99 -15.21 23.65 -10.28
CA ASP A 99 -15.91 24.82 -10.82
C ASP A 99 -15.91 26.02 -9.85
N ALA A 100 -15.81 25.76 -8.54
CA ALA A 100 -15.77 26.78 -7.50
C ALA A 100 -14.37 27.34 -7.20
N MET A 101 -13.31 26.78 -7.80
CA MET A 101 -11.92 27.21 -7.53
C MET A 101 -11.60 28.59 -8.11
N SER A 102 -10.69 29.30 -7.45
CA SER A 102 -10.08 30.51 -8.02
C SER A 102 -9.16 30.21 -9.20
N ASP A 103 -8.85 31.24 -10.00
CA ASP A 103 -7.96 31.14 -11.17
C ASP A 103 -6.55 30.60 -10.85
N ASP A 104 -6.05 30.81 -9.64
CA ASP A 104 -4.74 30.31 -9.25
C ASP A 104 -4.80 28.88 -8.70
N GLU A 105 -5.87 28.50 -8.00
CA GLU A 105 -6.12 27.12 -7.57
C GLU A 105 -6.33 26.19 -8.78
N ILE A 106 -7.16 26.61 -9.73
CA ILE A 106 -7.45 25.81 -10.92
C ILE A 106 -6.21 25.59 -11.80
N LYS A 107 -5.29 26.55 -11.87
CA LYS A 107 -4.01 26.38 -12.59
C LYS A 107 -3.17 25.25 -11.98
N ASN A 108 -3.08 25.20 -10.65
CA ASN A 108 -2.32 24.17 -9.94
C ASN A 108 -2.99 22.80 -10.10
N VAL A 109 -4.31 22.72 -9.94
CA VAL A 109 -5.07 21.48 -10.14
C VAL A 109 -4.92 20.98 -11.58
N LYS A 110 -5.05 21.86 -12.57
CA LYS A 110 -4.85 21.52 -13.99
C LYS A 110 -3.44 20.97 -14.26
N TYR A 111 -2.42 21.58 -13.66
CA TYR A 111 -1.04 21.10 -13.80
C TYR A 111 -0.89 19.65 -13.30
N GLU A 112 -1.39 19.36 -12.10
CA GLU A 112 -1.33 18.02 -11.51
C GLU A 112 -2.13 16.99 -12.32
N LEU A 113 -3.33 17.36 -12.80
CA LEU A 113 -4.14 16.50 -13.66
C LEU A 113 -3.40 16.12 -14.96
N GLU A 114 -2.74 17.06 -15.61
CA GLU A 114 -1.96 16.80 -16.83
C GLU A 114 -0.71 15.92 -16.55
N LYS A 115 -0.05 16.10 -15.41
CA LYS A 115 1.04 15.20 -14.97
C LYS A 115 0.56 13.77 -14.78
N ILE A 116 -0.57 13.61 -14.10
CA ILE A 116 -1.19 12.30 -13.87
C ILE A 116 -1.58 11.65 -15.20
N LYS A 117 -2.26 12.38 -16.08
CA LYS A 117 -2.67 11.91 -17.43
C LYS A 117 -1.47 11.44 -18.24
N THR A 118 -0.40 12.24 -18.29
CA THR A 118 0.85 11.87 -18.98
C THR A 118 1.42 10.57 -18.42
N ARG A 119 1.47 10.42 -17.10
CA ARG A 119 2.00 9.22 -16.46
C ARG A 119 1.14 7.99 -16.71
N ILE A 120 -0.18 8.13 -16.68
CA ILE A 120 -1.13 7.05 -17.01
C ILE A 120 -0.90 6.58 -18.45
N GLY A 121 -0.77 7.50 -19.41
CA GLY A 121 -0.47 7.16 -20.80
C GLY A 121 0.81 6.33 -20.97
N GLN A 122 1.90 6.74 -20.30
CA GLN A 122 3.16 5.98 -20.29
C GLN A 122 3.01 4.57 -19.70
N LEU A 123 2.23 4.43 -18.61
CA LEU A 123 1.98 3.14 -17.97
C LEU A 123 1.12 2.22 -18.83
N ALA A 124 0.09 2.76 -19.50
CA ALA A 124 -0.75 2.01 -20.42
C ALA A 124 0.06 1.44 -21.59
N THR A 125 0.93 2.25 -22.20
CA THR A 125 1.85 1.81 -23.25
C THR A 125 2.82 0.73 -22.77
N ARG A 126 3.23 0.77 -21.50
CA ARG A 126 4.06 -0.30 -20.92
C ARG A 126 3.26 -1.57 -20.64
N ALA A 127 2.00 -1.46 -20.27
CA ALA A 127 1.14 -2.59 -19.95
C ALA A 127 0.77 -3.44 -21.18
N THR A 128 0.76 -2.85 -22.38
CA THR A 128 0.49 -3.54 -23.65
C THR A 128 1.71 -4.27 -24.23
N LYS A 129 2.91 -4.03 -23.71
CA LYS A 129 4.12 -4.71 -24.20
C LYS A 129 4.07 -6.20 -23.84
N PRO A 130 4.36 -7.12 -24.79
CA PRO A 130 4.42 -8.54 -24.51
C PRO A 130 5.49 -8.80 -23.44
N ARG A 131 5.11 -9.52 -22.39
CA ARG A 131 6.04 -9.92 -21.33
C ARG A 131 6.78 -11.15 -21.82
N LYS A 132 8.12 -11.06 -21.95
CA LYS A 132 8.96 -12.24 -22.14
C LYS A 132 8.68 -13.18 -20.97
N ARG A 133 8.17 -14.38 -21.28
CA ARG A 133 8.08 -15.49 -20.33
C ARG A 133 9.47 -16.03 -20.07
#